data_AF-A0A933CGW7-F1
#
_entry.id   AF-A0A933CGW7-F1
#
_cell.length_a   1.000
_cell.length_b   1.000
_cell.length_c   1.000
_cell.angle_alpha   90.00
_cell.angle_beta   90.00
_cell.angle_gamma   90.00
#
_symmetry.space_group_name_H-M   'P 1'
#
loop_
_entity.id
_entity.type
_entity.pdbx_description
1 polymer ?
#
loop_
_entity_poly.entity_id
_entity_poly.type
_entity_poly.pdbx_seq_one_letter_code
_entity_poly.pdbx_strand_id
1 'polypeptide(L)'
;MPAATAIEFYLVPRETGVTKSGDGQAIEVPPSGPRLFVIRMDITQVVEQESLELSIWASADGQNWGLMPLLKFPQRFYAGATQMVLDLNTRPEVRYLRAHWELNRWGRVRPEPLFGFQVTCKPAEAPRA
;
A
#
# COMPACT_ATOMS: atom_id res chain seq x y z
N MET A 1 8.29 9.95 -28.92
CA MET A 1 7.47 8.94 -28.25
C MET A 1 6.80 9.61 -27.06
N PRO A 2 5.47 9.80 -27.00
CA PRO A 2 4.85 10.26 -25.77
C PRO A 2 5.01 9.15 -24.73
N ALA A 3 5.52 9.50 -23.54
CA ALA A 3 5.54 8.57 -22.42
C ALA A 3 4.10 8.09 -22.19
N ALA A 4 3.90 6.77 -22.15
CA ALA A 4 2.62 6.22 -21.70
C ALA A 4 2.34 6.86 -20.33
N THR A 5 1.24 7.58 -20.21
CA THR A 5 0.82 8.18 -18.94
C THR A 5 0.72 7.04 -17.93
N ALA A 6 1.74 6.88 -17.09
CA ALA A 6 1.74 5.86 -16.06
C ALA A 6 0.61 6.22 -15.09
N ILE A 7 -0.43 5.37 -15.07
CA ILE A 7 -1.55 5.56 -14.17
C ILE A 7 -1.04 5.28 -12.76
N GLU A 8 -0.67 6.33 -12.03
CA GLU A 8 -0.46 6.30 -10.59
C GLU A 8 -1.83 6.29 -9.90
N PHE A 9 -2.01 5.37 -8.96
CA PHE A 9 -3.19 5.35 -8.11
C PHE A 9 -2.83 5.24 -6.64
N TYR A 10 -3.76 5.67 -5.78
CA TYR A 10 -3.62 5.67 -4.33
C TYR A 10 -4.37 4.46 -3.76
N LEU A 11 -3.64 3.58 -3.05
CA LEU A 11 -4.25 2.55 -2.21
C LEU A 11 -4.65 3.13 -0.84
N VAL A 12 -3.93 4.17 -0.41
CA VAL A 12 -4.29 5.05 0.70
C VAL A 12 -4.09 6.50 0.22
N PRO A 13 -5.12 7.36 0.24
CA PRO A 13 -5.04 8.73 -0.24
C PRO A 13 -3.97 9.57 0.48
N ARG A 14 -3.61 10.71 -0.14
CA ARG A 14 -2.76 11.72 0.50
C ARG A 14 -3.41 12.22 1.78
N GLU A 15 -2.58 12.67 2.71
CA GLU A 15 -3.04 13.33 3.96
C GLU A 15 -3.98 12.46 4.81
N THR A 16 -3.89 11.13 4.66
CA THR A 16 -4.68 10.19 5.46
C THR A 16 -4.08 10.07 6.86
N GLY A 17 -4.84 10.51 7.86
CA GLY A 17 -4.56 10.27 9.27
C GLY A 17 -5.39 9.11 9.81
N VAL A 18 -4.75 8.14 10.47
CA VAL A 18 -5.42 6.97 11.08
C VAL A 18 -5.07 6.81 12.55
N THR A 19 -6.06 6.36 13.31
CA THR A 19 -5.93 6.02 14.74
C THR A 19 -6.27 4.56 15.06
N LYS A 20 -6.65 3.77 14.05
CA LYS A 20 -6.98 2.34 14.15
C LYS A 20 -6.53 1.59 12.91
N SER A 21 -6.33 0.27 13.07
CA SER A 21 -6.12 -0.66 11.96
C SER A 21 -7.30 -0.64 10.99
N GLY A 22 -7.05 -0.92 9.71
CA GLY A 22 -8.08 -0.84 8.70
C GLY A 22 -7.60 -1.15 7.30
N ASP A 23 -8.49 -0.88 6.36
CA ASP A 23 -8.30 -1.16 4.95
C ASP A 23 -8.49 0.10 4.11
N GLY A 24 -7.70 0.20 3.05
CA GLY A 24 -7.82 1.22 2.03
C GLY A 24 -8.96 0.91 1.05
N GLN A 25 -9.10 1.77 0.04
CA GLN A 25 -10.03 1.50 -1.05
C GLN A 25 -9.55 0.31 -1.88
N ALA A 26 -10.49 -0.53 -2.29
CA ALA A 26 -10.25 -1.55 -3.32
C ALA A 26 -10.12 -0.85 -4.68
N ILE A 27 -8.95 -0.97 -5.32
CA ILE A 27 -8.67 -0.37 -6.62
C ILE A 27 -8.63 -1.47 -7.67
N GLU A 28 -9.37 -1.29 -8.75
CA GLU A 28 -9.35 -2.20 -9.89
C GLU A 28 -8.03 -2.08 -10.67
N VAL A 29 -7.45 -3.23 -11.02
CA VAL A 29 -6.24 -3.39 -11.82
C VAL A 29 -6.58 -4.33 -12.99
N PRO A 30 -6.91 -3.79 -14.18
CA PRO A 30 -7.36 -4.60 -15.30
C PRO A 30 -6.23 -5.52 -15.82
N PRO A 31 -6.53 -6.77 -16.22
CA PRO A 31 -5.51 -7.70 -16.73
C PRO A 31 -4.82 -7.24 -18.02
N SER A 32 -5.44 -6.34 -18.78
CA SER A 32 -4.88 -5.75 -20.00
C SER A 32 -3.84 -4.65 -19.74
N GLY A 33 -3.66 -4.24 -18.47
CA GLY A 33 -2.75 -3.18 -18.08
C GLY A 33 -1.37 -3.67 -17.60
N PRO A 34 -0.56 -2.76 -17.03
CA PRO A 34 0.69 -3.13 -16.37
C PRO A 34 0.48 -4.21 -15.30
N ARG A 35 1.47 -5.09 -15.15
CA ARG A 35 1.43 -6.19 -14.17
C ARG A 35 2.61 -6.16 -13.20
N LEU A 36 3.55 -5.23 -13.38
CA LEU A 36 4.65 -4.98 -12.47
C LEU A 36 4.49 -3.56 -11.92
N PHE A 37 4.50 -3.42 -10.59
CA PHE A 37 4.24 -2.17 -9.91
C PHE A 37 5.30 -1.87 -8.85
N VAL A 38 5.55 -0.58 -8.62
CA VAL A 38 6.25 -0.06 -7.45
C VAL A 38 5.19 0.47 -6.48
N ILE A 39 5.16 -0.12 -5.29
CA ILE A 39 4.32 0.33 -4.18
C ILE A 39 5.18 1.21 -3.27
N ARG A 40 4.76 2.46 -3.04
CA ARG A 40 5.44 3.40 -2.14
C ARG A 40 4.54 3.72 -0.96
N MET A 41 5.03 3.46 0.25
CA MET A 41 4.46 3.99 1.49
C MET A 41 5.25 5.22 1.91
N ASP A 42 4.55 6.31 2.24
CA ASP A 42 5.16 7.55 2.74
C ASP A 42 4.48 7.94 4.05
N ILE A 43 5.21 7.87 5.16
CA ILE A 43 4.73 8.22 6.50
C ILE A 43 5.14 9.66 6.79
N THR A 44 4.15 10.53 6.98
CA THR A 44 4.32 11.97 7.19
C THR A 44 4.17 12.37 8.65
N GLN A 45 3.43 11.59 9.44
CA GLN A 45 3.20 11.86 10.85
C GLN A 45 3.21 10.56 11.66
N VAL A 46 3.82 10.62 12.83
CA VAL A 46 3.96 9.51 13.78
C VAL A 46 4.17 10.10 15.18
N VAL A 47 3.76 9.39 16.22
CA VAL A 47 4.12 9.69 17.61
C VAL A 47 5.12 8.66 18.15
N GLU A 48 5.77 8.94 19.28
CA GLU A 48 6.70 7.96 19.86
C GLU A 48 5.96 6.72 20.38
N GLN A 49 6.62 5.55 20.29
CA GLN A 49 6.16 4.26 20.86
C GLN A 49 4.90 3.67 20.19
N GLU A 50 4.88 3.71 18.87
CA GLU A 50 3.88 3.03 18.04
C GLU A 50 4.53 2.44 16.79
N SER A 51 3.80 1.57 16.11
CA SER A 51 4.24 0.97 14.87
C SER A 51 3.10 0.85 13.86
N LEU A 52 3.47 0.97 12.60
CA LEU A 52 2.63 0.72 11.43
C LEU A 52 3.16 -0.50 10.68
N GLU A 53 2.30 -1.49 10.46
CA GLU A 53 2.52 -2.56 9.49
C GLU A 53 1.60 -2.35 8.30
N LEU A 54 2.16 -2.38 7.09
CA LEU A 54 1.40 -2.25 5.85
C LEU A 54 1.52 -3.55 5.04
N SER A 55 0.40 -3.98 4.49
CA SER A 55 0.35 -5.10 3.55
C SER A 55 -0.56 -4.79 2.36
N ILE A 56 -0.23 -5.36 1.21
CA ILE A 56 -1.02 -5.24 -0.02
C ILE A 56 -1.71 -6.56 -0.28
N TRP A 57 -3.02 -6.50 -0.40
CA TRP A 57 -3.90 -7.62 -0.63
C TRP A 57 -4.46 -7.56 -2.04
N ALA A 58 -4.83 -8.72 -2.56
CA ALA A 58 -5.39 -8.84 -3.89
C ALA A 58 -6.67 -9.67 -3.89
N SER A 59 -7.52 -9.40 -4.86
CA SER A 59 -8.78 -10.10 -5.05
C SER A 59 -9.10 -10.23 -6.53
N ALA A 60 -9.83 -11.29 -6.89
CA ALA A 60 -10.38 -11.48 -8.22
C ALA A 60 -11.75 -10.78 -8.39
N ASP A 61 -12.49 -10.58 -7.30
CA ASP A 61 -13.88 -10.11 -7.28
C ASP A 61 -14.11 -8.83 -6.44
N GLY A 62 -13.08 -8.36 -5.74
CA GLY A 62 -13.13 -7.18 -4.88
C GLY A 62 -13.76 -7.43 -3.50
N GLN A 63 -14.17 -8.67 -3.21
CA GLN A 63 -14.84 -9.05 -1.96
C GLN A 63 -14.02 -10.03 -1.15
N ASN A 64 -13.47 -11.06 -1.79
CA ASN A 64 -12.62 -12.05 -1.16
C ASN A 64 -11.15 -11.71 -1.37
N TRP A 65 -10.44 -11.45 -0.28
CA TRP A 65 -9.03 -11.03 -0.29
C TRP A 65 -8.05 -12.18 0.01
N GLY A 66 -8.56 -13.39 0.21
CA GLY A 66 -7.73 -14.56 0.53
C GLY A 66 -7.24 -14.57 1.98
N LEU A 67 -6.19 -15.37 2.24
CA LEU A 67 -5.65 -15.62 3.58
C LEU A 67 -4.29 -14.96 3.83
N MET A 68 -3.60 -14.53 2.78
CA MET A 68 -2.27 -13.94 2.87
C MET A 68 -2.15 -12.75 1.92
N PRO A 69 -1.40 -11.70 2.32
CA PRO A 69 -1.11 -10.59 1.43
C PRO A 69 -0.17 -10.99 0.31
N LEU A 70 -0.22 -10.26 -0.81
CA LEU A 70 0.77 -10.38 -1.88
C LEU A 70 2.11 -9.76 -1.51
N LEU A 71 2.09 -8.75 -0.64
CA LEU A 71 3.26 -8.00 -0.23
C LEU A 71 3.08 -7.53 1.21
N LYS A 72 4.09 -7.71 2.06
CA LYS A 72 4.12 -7.16 3.42
C LYS A 72 5.36 -6.29 3.58
N PHE A 73 5.16 -5.04 3.99
CA PHE A 73 6.26 -4.13 4.29
C PHE A 73 6.88 -4.48 5.65
N PRO A 74 8.18 -4.17 5.85
CA PRO A 74 8.76 -4.16 7.18
C PRO A 74 7.98 -3.20 8.08
N GLN A 75 7.81 -3.58 9.34
CA GLN A 75 7.21 -2.73 10.36
C GLN A 75 7.94 -1.38 10.45
N ARG A 76 7.18 -0.29 10.56
CA ARG A 76 7.71 1.08 10.61
C ARG A 76 7.34 1.77 11.90
N PHE A 77 8.27 2.60 12.39
CA PHE A 77 8.19 3.32 13.66
C PHE A 77 8.38 4.84 13.51
N TYR A 78 8.80 5.29 12.33
CA TYR A 78 9.22 6.66 12.08
C TYR A 78 8.69 7.15 10.73
N ALA A 79 8.66 8.48 10.58
CA ALA A 79 8.37 9.12 9.30
C ALA A 79 9.41 8.73 8.24
N GLY A 80 8.98 8.72 6.98
CA GLY A 80 9.83 8.41 5.84
C GLY A 80 9.14 7.57 4.78
N ALA A 81 9.86 7.40 3.66
CA ALA A 81 9.38 6.66 2.50
C ALA A 81 9.98 5.25 2.41
N THR A 82 9.18 4.30 1.97
CA THR A 82 9.58 2.91 1.71
C THR A 82 8.98 2.47 0.40
N GLN A 83 9.73 1.71 -0.40
CA GLN A 83 9.25 1.17 -1.66
C GLN A 83 9.49 -0.32 -1.74
N MET A 84 8.58 -1.02 -2.40
CA MET A 84 8.68 -2.44 -2.72
C MET A 84 8.06 -2.70 -4.09
N VAL A 85 8.52 -3.75 -4.76
CA VAL A 85 8.01 -4.16 -6.07
C VAL A 85 6.93 -5.22 -5.88
N LEU A 86 5.81 -5.06 -6.60
CA LEU A 86 4.72 -6.02 -6.68
C LEU A 86 4.62 -6.56 -8.12
N ASP A 87 4.81 -7.87 -8.28
CA ASP A 87 4.69 -8.56 -9.57
C ASP A 87 3.42 -9.43 -9.60
N LEU A 88 2.54 -9.12 -10.56
CA LEU A 88 1.27 -9.80 -10.83
C LEU A 88 1.29 -10.60 -12.14
N ASN A 89 2.44 -10.74 -12.81
CA ASN A 89 2.55 -11.47 -14.09
C ASN A 89 2.15 -12.94 -13.93
N THR A 90 2.46 -13.55 -12.80
CA THR A 90 2.11 -14.95 -12.48
C THR A 90 0.75 -15.11 -11.82
N ARG A 91 -0.04 -14.02 -11.70
CA ARG A 91 -1.33 -13.99 -11.00
C ARG A 91 -2.45 -13.34 -11.84
N PRO A 92 -2.74 -13.85 -13.05
CA PRO A 92 -3.68 -13.21 -13.99
C PRO A 92 -5.11 -13.06 -13.43
N GLU A 93 -5.47 -13.84 -12.42
CA GLU A 93 -6.74 -13.78 -11.70
C GLU A 93 -6.93 -12.49 -10.88
N VAL A 94 -5.86 -11.80 -10.50
CA VAL A 94 -5.93 -10.57 -9.71
C VAL A 94 -6.53 -9.43 -10.54
N ARG A 95 -7.62 -8.86 -10.01
CA ARG A 95 -8.34 -7.71 -10.57
C ARG A 95 -8.48 -6.55 -9.62
N TYR A 96 -8.27 -6.75 -8.32
CA TYR A 96 -8.35 -5.69 -7.33
C TYR A 96 -7.15 -5.73 -6.41
N LEU A 97 -6.64 -4.57 -6.03
CA LEU A 97 -5.63 -4.37 -5.00
C LEU A 97 -6.19 -3.51 -3.87
N ARG A 98 -5.73 -3.76 -2.64
CA ARG A 98 -6.08 -2.95 -1.47
C ARG A 98 -4.92 -2.92 -0.49
N ALA A 99 -4.72 -1.79 0.15
CA ALA A 99 -3.83 -1.69 1.30
C ALA A 99 -4.56 -2.13 2.58
N HIS A 100 -3.89 -2.87 3.44
CA HIS A 100 -4.32 -3.16 4.81
C HIS A 100 -3.23 -2.69 5.76
N TRP A 101 -3.63 -2.01 6.85
CA TRP A 101 -2.70 -1.56 7.86
C TRP A 101 -3.09 -2.02 9.26
N GLU A 102 -2.08 -2.38 10.03
CA GLU A 102 -2.19 -2.66 11.44
C GLU A 102 -1.41 -1.61 12.24
N LEU A 103 -2.06 -1.03 13.25
CA LEU A 103 -1.45 -0.10 14.18
C LEU A 103 -1.25 -0.79 15.53
N ASN A 104 -0.08 -0.61 16.11
CA ASN A 104 0.20 -1.04 17.47
C ASN A 104 0.81 0.12 18.27
N ARG A 105 0.44 0.21 19.54
CA ARG A 105 0.72 1.34 20.41
C ARG A 105 1.05 0.84 21.81
N TRP A 106 2.21 1.24 22.35
CA TRP A 106 2.66 0.80 23.68
C TRP A 106 3.14 1.95 24.60
N GLY A 107 3.03 3.20 24.16
CA GLY A 107 3.35 4.34 25.00
C GLY A 107 2.19 4.74 25.91
N ARG A 108 2.55 5.47 26.97
CA ARG A 108 1.68 5.69 28.13
C ARG A 108 0.91 7.02 28.15
N VAL A 109 1.33 7.99 27.33
CA VAL A 109 0.85 9.39 27.42
C VAL A 109 -0.36 9.68 26.51
N ARG A 110 -0.37 9.09 25.30
CA ARG A 110 -1.53 9.10 24.39
C ARG A 110 -2.00 7.67 24.15
N PRO A 111 -3.27 7.33 24.41
CA PRO A 111 -3.76 5.96 24.31
C PRO A 111 -3.97 5.53 22.84
N GLU A 112 -4.30 6.46 21.95
CA GLU A 112 -4.58 6.14 20.55
C GLU A 112 -3.32 6.28 19.68
N PRO A 113 -3.02 5.30 18.81
CA PRO A 113 -2.03 5.47 17.76
C PRO A 113 -2.39 6.66 16.84
N LEU A 114 -1.40 7.27 16.20
CA LEU A 114 -1.62 8.33 15.21
C LEU A 114 -0.58 8.29 14.10
N PHE A 115 -0.96 7.70 12.97
CA PHE A 115 -0.15 7.72 11.76
C PHE A 115 -0.78 8.62 10.70
N GLY A 116 0.00 9.54 10.17
CA GLY A 116 -0.28 10.21 8.89
C GLY A 116 0.54 9.53 7.81
N PHE A 117 -0.12 8.98 6.79
CA PHE A 117 0.58 8.27 5.72
C PHE A 117 -0.23 8.22 4.42
N GLN A 118 0.43 7.81 3.34
CA GLN A 118 -0.16 7.55 2.05
C GLN A 118 0.49 6.33 1.41
N VAL A 119 -0.22 5.68 0.49
CA VAL A 119 0.30 4.53 -0.25
C VAL A 119 -0.03 4.70 -1.72
N THR A 120 1.00 4.78 -2.54
CA THR A 120 0.86 4.87 -4.00
C THR A 120 1.27 3.58 -4.67
N CYS A 121 0.63 3.30 -5.80
CA CYS A 121 0.94 2.20 -6.69
C CYS A 121 1.20 2.79 -8.08
N LYS A 122 2.38 2.52 -8.62
CA LYS A 122 2.81 2.98 -9.94
C LYS A 122 3.22 1.79 -10.78
N PRO A 123 2.85 1.73 -12.07
CA PRO A 123 3.51 0.82 -13.00
C PRO A 123 5.03 0.99 -12.90
N ALA A 124 5.76 -0.13 -12.78
CA ALA A 124 7.20 -0.08 -12.86
C ALA A 124 7.59 0.35 -14.28
N GLU A 125 8.45 1.37 -14.39
CA GLU A 125 9.01 1.74 -15.69
C GLU A 125 9.85 0.57 -16.22
N ALA A 126 9.73 0.28 -17.51
CA ALA A 126 10.67 -0.65 -18.14
C ALA A 126 12.09 -0.10 -17.97
N PRO A 127 13.09 -0.92 -17.60
CA PRO A 127 14.46 -0.46 -17.55
C PRO A 127 14.82 0.13 -18.91
N ARG A 128 15.31 1.39 -18.93
CA ARG A 128 15.87 1.97 -20.14
C ARG A 128 17.07 1.12 -20.55
N ALA A 129 16.96 0.48 -21.71
CA ALA A 129 18.09 -0.16 -22.40
C ALA A 129 19.09 0.89 -22.88
#